data_AF-A0A8T5ZRM9-F1
#
_entry.id   AF-A0A8T5ZRM9-F1
#
_cell.length_a   1.000
_cell.length_b   1.000
_cell.length_c   1.000
_cell.angle_alpha   90.00
_cell.angle_beta   90.00
_cell.angle_gamma   90.00
#
_symmetry.space_group_name_H-M   'P 1'
#
loop_
_entity.id
_entity.type
_entity.pdbx_description
1 polymer ?
#
loop_
_entity_poly.entity_id
_entity_poly.type
_entity_poly.pdbx_seq_one_letter_code
_entity_poly.pdbx_strand_id
1 'polypeptide(L)'
;LRAALELEPNNSNIQAALGYALWDSGDIAQSREMLEQAHKGLPDDPALIRQLAYVNQRLDDMPATQHYARLVIDDIDNQALITPLTPEQNQQRFNFRRLHEEVGRRWTFSFDSSIGLRSGAMSTSNNNVGGAAPGKSYRSYGQLEAEYRIGRNMLLEGDLLSVYSRVFTDTGENGVMMPVKNPMSGTGLRWKPLRDQIFFLAVEQQLPLNGQNGASDTMLRASASFFNGGK
;
A
#
# COMPACT_ATOMS: atom_id res chain seq x y z
N LEU A 1 -28.57 -24.66 0.04
CA LEU A 1 -27.88 -24.10 1.22
C LEU A 1 -28.81 -23.29 2.11
N ARG A 2 -29.50 -22.24 1.62
CA ARG A 2 -30.49 -21.50 2.44
C ARG A 2 -31.58 -22.39 3.06
N ALA A 3 -32.22 -23.26 2.27
CA ALA A 3 -33.19 -24.24 2.79
C ALA A 3 -32.58 -25.28 3.75
N ALA A 4 -31.27 -25.56 3.66
CA ALA A 4 -30.60 -26.45 4.60
C ALA A 4 -30.27 -25.74 5.92
N LEU A 5 -29.97 -24.44 5.86
CA LEU A 5 -29.80 -23.59 7.05
C LEU A 5 -31.13 -23.38 7.78
N GLU A 6 -32.26 -23.33 7.08
CA GLU A 6 -33.59 -23.29 7.73
C GLU A 6 -33.90 -24.56 8.54
N LEU A 7 -33.37 -25.71 8.10
CA LEU A 7 -33.53 -26.99 8.79
C LEU A 7 -32.55 -27.14 9.97
N GLU A 8 -31.31 -26.66 9.81
CA GLU A 8 -30.29 -26.69 10.86
C GLU A 8 -29.59 -25.32 11.00
N PRO A 9 -30.23 -24.34 11.68
CA PRO A 9 -29.75 -22.96 11.73
C PRO A 9 -28.37 -22.78 12.39
N ASN A 10 -27.99 -23.72 13.26
CA ASN A 10 -26.76 -23.67 14.05
C ASN A 10 -25.66 -24.59 13.51
N ASN A 11 -25.83 -25.16 12.31
CA ASN A 11 -24.80 -26.03 11.73
C ASN A 11 -23.69 -25.19 11.08
N SER A 12 -22.55 -25.09 11.75
CA SER A 12 -21.38 -24.30 11.32
C SER A 12 -20.88 -24.68 9.92
N ASN A 13 -21.00 -25.94 9.50
CA ASN A 13 -20.57 -26.38 8.17
C ASN A 13 -21.50 -25.83 7.08
N ILE A 14 -22.81 -25.83 7.32
CA ILE A 14 -23.80 -25.27 6.38
C ILE A 14 -23.63 -23.75 6.29
N GLN A 15 -23.38 -23.09 7.43
CA GLN A 15 -23.07 -21.66 7.49
C GLN A 15 -21.80 -21.33 6.70
N ALA A 16 -20.71 -22.11 6.89
CA ALA A 16 -19.47 -21.91 6.15
C ALA A 16 -19.68 -22.08 4.63
N ALA A 17 -20.33 -23.18 4.22
CA ALA A 17 -20.62 -23.46 2.81
C ALA A 17 -21.47 -22.36 2.17
N LEU A 18 -22.47 -21.84 2.89
CA LEU A 18 -23.26 -20.71 2.42
C LEU A 18 -22.43 -19.42 2.33
N GLY A 19 -21.57 -19.16 3.31
CA GLY A 19 -20.64 -18.03 3.31
C GLY A 19 -19.70 -18.03 2.10
N TYR A 20 -19.12 -19.19 1.75
CA TYR A 20 -18.31 -19.35 0.54
C TYR A 20 -19.13 -19.14 -0.74
N ALA A 21 -20.33 -19.72 -0.83
CA ALA A 21 -21.20 -19.52 -2.00
C ALA A 21 -21.62 -18.05 -2.18
N LEU A 22 -21.86 -17.33 -1.07
CA LEU A 22 -22.18 -15.90 -1.10
C LEU A 22 -21.00 -15.06 -1.57
N TRP A 23 -19.78 -15.40 -1.13
CA TRP A 23 -18.55 -14.77 -1.63
C TRP A 23 -18.43 -14.91 -3.14
N ASP A 24 -18.59 -16.13 -3.67
CA ASP A 24 -18.50 -16.42 -5.10
C ASP A 24 -19.58 -15.69 -5.91
N SER A 25 -20.77 -15.51 -5.34
CA SER A 25 -21.86 -14.74 -5.96
C SER A 25 -21.67 -13.21 -5.89
N GLY A 26 -20.69 -12.72 -5.13
CA GLY A 26 -20.41 -11.30 -4.95
C GLY A 26 -21.15 -10.63 -3.79
N ASP A 27 -21.98 -11.35 -3.03
CA ASP A 27 -22.69 -10.86 -1.85
C ASP A 27 -21.76 -10.87 -0.62
N ILE A 28 -20.72 -10.02 -0.65
CA ILE A 28 -19.63 -10.02 0.32
C ILE A 28 -20.12 -9.74 1.76
N ALA A 29 -21.12 -8.87 1.93
CA ALA A 29 -21.65 -8.52 3.24
C ALA A 29 -22.34 -9.72 3.91
N GLN A 30 -23.22 -10.43 3.18
CA GLN A 30 -23.87 -11.64 3.71
C GLN A 30 -22.87 -12.78 3.87
N SER A 31 -21.87 -12.87 3.00
CA SER A 31 -20.77 -13.82 3.15
C SER A 31 -20.08 -13.65 4.50
N ARG A 32 -19.74 -12.42 4.89
CA ARG A 32 -19.15 -12.12 6.21
C ARG A 32 -20.01 -12.67 7.34
N GLU A 33 -21.30 -12.36 7.35
CA GLU A 33 -22.21 -12.77 8.42
C GLU A 33 -22.25 -14.30 8.58
N MET A 34 -22.35 -15.04 7.48
CA MET A 34 -22.41 -16.50 7.51
C MET A 34 -21.07 -17.12 7.95
N LEU A 35 -19.94 -16.56 7.49
CA LEU A 35 -18.61 -17.04 7.87
C LEU A 35 -18.28 -16.73 9.33
N GLU A 36 -18.69 -15.56 9.86
CA GLU A 36 -18.52 -15.22 11.27
C GLU A 36 -19.35 -16.12 12.19
N GLN A 37 -20.57 -16.48 11.76
CA GLN A 37 -21.38 -17.46 12.48
C GLN A 37 -20.72 -18.84 12.49
N ALA A 38 -20.25 -19.30 11.33
CA ALA A 38 -19.55 -20.57 11.22
C ALA A 38 -18.30 -20.61 12.12
N HIS A 39 -17.57 -19.49 12.21
CA HIS A 39 -16.33 -19.39 12.96
C HIS A 39 -16.55 -19.53 14.47
N LYS A 40 -17.74 -19.19 14.99
CA LYS A 40 -18.08 -19.44 16.40
C LYS A 40 -18.09 -20.93 16.74
N GLY A 41 -18.49 -21.78 15.81
CA GLY A 41 -18.50 -23.24 16.00
C GLY A 41 -17.25 -23.95 15.46
N LEU A 42 -16.47 -23.28 14.62
CA LEU A 42 -15.22 -23.76 14.04
C LEU A 42 -14.12 -22.69 14.21
N PRO A 43 -13.70 -22.39 15.46
CA PRO A 43 -12.79 -21.27 15.73
C PRO A 43 -11.38 -21.48 15.17
N ASP A 44 -10.93 -22.73 15.03
CA ASP A 44 -9.57 -23.03 14.61
C ASP A 44 -9.47 -23.50 13.14
N ASP A 45 -10.53 -23.36 12.34
CA ASP A 45 -10.50 -23.73 10.92
C ASP A 45 -9.68 -22.71 10.10
N PRO A 46 -8.50 -23.08 9.58
CA PRO A 46 -7.63 -22.15 8.87
C PRO A 46 -8.23 -21.65 7.55
N ALA A 47 -9.08 -22.46 6.89
CA ALA A 47 -9.71 -22.05 5.65
C ALA A 47 -10.75 -20.95 5.89
N LEU A 48 -11.47 -21.05 7.01
CA LEU A 48 -12.48 -20.08 7.41
C LEU A 48 -11.85 -18.74 7.84
N ILE A 49 -10.80 -18.80 8.66
CA ILE A 49 -10.03 -17.62 9.09
C ILE A 49 -9.44 -16.88 7.89
N ARG A 50 -8.84 -17.61 6.94
CA ARG A 50 -8.32 -17.01 5.68
C ARG A 50 -9.42 -16.31 4.89
N GLN A 51 -10.58 -16.94 4.76
CA GLN A 51 -11.69 -16.35 4.04
C GLN A 51 -12.20 -15.07 4.72
N LEU A 52 -12.31 -15.08 6.05
CA LEU A 52 -12.71 -13.90 6.83
C LEU A 52 -11.73 -12.74 6.65
N ALA A 53 -10.42 -12.99 6.51
CA ALA A 53 -9.46 -11.94 6.19
C ALA A 53 -9.75 -11.28 4.82
N TYR A 54 -9.99 -12.07 3.77
CA TYR A 54 -10.32 -11.55 2.44
C TYR A 54 -11.67 -10.85 2.37
N VAL A 55 -12.68 -11.40 3.04
CA VAL A 55 -14.02 -10.82 3.11
C VAL A 55 -13.99 -9.45 3.77
N ASN A 56 -13.34 -9.34 4.92
CA ASN A 56 -13.20 -8.06 5.60
C ASN A 56 -12.35 -7.06 4.82
N GLN A 57 -11.32 -7.56 4.11
CA GLN A 57 -10.50 -6.71 3.24
C GLN A 57 -11.34 -6.08 2.12
N ARG A 58 -12.20 -6.87 1.49
CA ARG A 58 -13.08 -6.40 0.40
C ARG A 58 -14.18 -5.46 0.89
N LEU A 59 -14.52 -5.54 2.17
CA LEU A 59 -15.45 -4.63 2.85
C LEU A 59 -14.78 -3.35 3.39
N ASP A 60 -13.46 -3.16 3.22
CA ASP A 60 -12.67 -2.06 3.80
C ASP A 60 -12.71 -2.02 5.35
N ASP A 61 -12.93 -3.17 6.00
CA ASP A 61 -12.91 -3.32 7.46
C ASP A 61 -11.47 -3.61 7.94
N MET A 62 -10.64 -2.57 7.96
CA MET A 62 -9.20 -2.68 8.24
C MET A 62 -8.88 -3.36 9.59
N PRO A 63 -9.57 -3.03 10.70
CA PRO A 63 -9.32 -3.70 11.97
C PRO A 63 -9.61 -5.20 11.92
N ALA A 64 -10.74 -5.60 11.31
CA ALA A 64 -11.10 -7.01 11.19
C ALA A 64 -10.13 -7.75 10.24
N THR A 65 -9.78 -7.16 9.10
CA THR A 65 -8.76 -7.72 8.20
C THR A 65 -7.43 -7.93 8.91
N GLN A 66 -6.96 -6.95 9.67
CA GLN A 66 -5.71 -7.08 10.41
C GLN A 66 -5.80 -8.16 11.49
N HIS A 67 -6.94 -8.28 12.17
CA HIS A 67 -7.18 -9.32 13.15
C HIS A 67 -7.10 -10.73 12.52
N TYR A 68 -7.87 -10.99 11.47
CA TYR A 68 -7.86 -12.29 10.80
C TYR A 68 -6.54 -12.59 10.10
N ALA A 69 -5.89 -11.60 9.50
CA ALA A 69 -4.55 -11.76 8.92
C ALA A 69 -3.54 -12.25 9.97
N ARG A 70 -3.61 -11.72 11.20
CA ARG A 70 -2.77 -12.20 12.32
C ARG A 70 -3.04 -13.67 12.62
N LEU A 71 -4.30 -14.06 12.74
CA LEU A 71 -4.66 -15.46 13.03
C LEU A 71 -4.15 -16.43 11.95
N VAL A 72 -4.18 -16.03 10.67
CA VAL A 72 -3.59 -16.83 9.58
C VAL A 72 -2.08 -16.96 9.74
N ILE A 73 -1.38 -15.86 10.07
CA ILE A 73 0.07 -15.89 10.29
C ILE A 73 0.41 -16.81 11.45
N ASP A 74 -0.33 -16.71 12.55
CA ASP A 74 -0.13 -17.51 13.75
C ASP A 74 -0.36 -19.01 13.47
N ASP A 75 -1.41 -19.36 12.70
CA ASP A 75 -1.65 -20.75 12.25
C ASP A 75 -0.46 -21.29 11.43
N ILE A 76 0.01 -20.53 10.45
CA ILE A 76 1.16 -20.95 9.62
C ILE A 76 2.44 -21.05 10.47
N ASP A 77 2.66 -20.11 11.39
CA ASP A 77 3.81 -20.12 12.29
C ASP A 77 3.76 -21.32 13.26
N ASN A 78 2.59 -21.67 13.77
CA ASN A 78 2.39 -22.85 14.61
C ASN A 78 2.66 -24.15 13.84
N GLN A 79 2.20 -24.26 12.58
CA GLN A 79 2.50 -25.41 11.72
C GLN A 79 4.01 -25.54 11.45
N ALA A 80 4.70 -24.41 11.28
CA ALA A 80 6.15 -24.35 11.06
C ALA A 80 6.98 -24.90 12.22
N LEU A 81 6.42 -24.94 13.45
CA LEU A 81 7.10 -25.52 14.62
C LEU A 81 7.21 -27.05 14.54
N ILE A 82 6.30 -27.69 13.80
CA ILE A 82 6.21 -29.15 13.72
C ILE A 82 6.82 -29.65 12.40
N THR A 83 6.51 -28.97 11.30
CA THR A 83 6.94 -29.38 9.95
C THR A 83 7.48 -28.18 9.18
N PRO A 84 8.60 -28.30 8.47
CA PRO A 84 9.10 -27.22 7.60
C PRO A 84 8.04 -26.77 6.59
N LEU A 85 7.89 -25.45 6.46
CA LEU A 85 6.91 -24.85 5.54
C LEU A 85 7.24 -25.14 4.08
N THR A 86 6.21 -25.42 3.27
CA THR A 86 6.37 -25.47 1.81
C THR A 86 6.64 -24.07 1.25
N PRO A 87 7.20 -23.94 0.02
CA PRO A 87 7.36 -22.65 -0.64
C PRO A 87 6.05 -21.85 -0.73
N GLU A 88 4.92 -22.52 -0.98
CA GLU A 88 3.59 -21.90 -1.05
C GLU A 88 3.16 -21.36 0.31
N GLN A 89 3.36 -22.11 1.39
CA GLN A 89 3.04 -21.65 2.74
C GLN A 89 3.92 -20.46 3.15
N ASN A 90 5.20 -20.46 2.79
CA ASN A 90 6.09 -19.32 3.01
C ASN A 90 5.62 -18.07 2.25
N GLN A 91 5.19 -18.24 0.98
CA GLN A 91 4.64 -17.14 0.19
C GLN A 91 3.32 -16.62 0.81
N GLN A 92 2.44 -17.51 1.24
CA GLN A 92 1.20 -17.15 1.91
C GLN A 92 1.47 -16.37 3.19
N ARG A 93 2.36 -16.86 4.04
CA ARG A 93 2.81 -16.17 5.27
C ARG A 93 3.33 -14.77 4.96
N PHE A 94 4.16 -14.63 3.94
CA PHE A 94 4.66 -13.33 3.49
C PHE A 94 3.53 -12.39 3.04
N ASN A 95 2.60 -12.89 2.23
CA ASN A 95 1.45 -12.12 1.75
C ASN A 95 0.56 -11.64 2.91
N PHE A 96 0.28 -12.51 3.89
CA PHE A 96 -0.53 -12.15 5.05
C PHE A 96 0.19 -11.21 6.02
N ARG A 97 1.51 -11.31 6.18
CA ARG A 97 2.30 -10.32 6.94
C ARG A 97 2.21 -8.94 6.31
N ARG A 98 2.41 -8.89 4.99
CA ARG A 98 2.26 -7.65 4.25
C ARG A 98 0.83 -7.09 4.36
N LEU A 99 -0.18 -7.96 4.30
CA LEU A 99 -1.58 -7.61 4.56
C LEU A 99 -1.77 -7.00 5.95
N HIS A 100 -1.25 -7.65 6.98
CA HIS A 100 -1.31 -7.20 8.36
C HIS A 100 -0.64 -5.84 8.58
N GLU A 101 0.51 -5.60 7.95
CA GLU A 101 1.29 -4.38 8.09
C GLU A 101 0.70 -3.21 7.28
N GLU A 102 0.20 -3.46 6.08
CA GLU A 102 -0.20 -2.40 5.14
C GLU A 102 -1.68 -2.03 5.23
N VAL A 103 -2.59 -2.93 5.62
CA VAL A 103 -4.05 -2.67 5.55
C VAL A 103 -4.50 -1.50 6.42
N GLY A 104 -3.82 -1.19 7.52
CA GLY A 104 -4.14 -0.01 8.34
C GLY A 104 -3.47 1.28 7.87
N ARG A 105 -2.49 1.18 6.98
CA ARG A 105 -1.57 2.29 6.69
C ARG A 105 -2.04 3.14 5.52
N ARG A 106 -2.94 4.08 5.81
CA ARG A 106 -3.38 5.10 4.83
C ARG A 106 -2.36 6.22 4.67
N TRP A 107 -1.62 6.56 5.72
CA TRP A 107 -0.57 7.57 5.69
C TRP A 107 0.82 6.95 5.52
N THR A 108 1.63 7.50 4.62
CA THR A 108 3.05 7.21 4.50
C THR A 108 3.82 8.52 4.60
N PHE A 109 4.86 8.53 5.43
CA PHE A 109 5.77 9.66 5.55
C PHE A 109 7.15 9.22 5.07
N SER A 110 7.79 9.99 4.20
CA SER A 110 9.16 9.74 3.74
C SER A 110 10.03 10.96 3.86
N PHE A 111 11.33 10.70 4.07
CA PHE A 111 12.38 11.71 4.09
C PHE A 111 13.52 11.25 3.20
N ASP A 112 13.87 12.09 2.23
CA ASP A 112 14.92 11.82 1.26
C ASP A 112 15.92 12.98 1.29
N SER A 113 17.21 12.69 1.40
CA SER A 113 18.25 13.72 1.42
C SER A 113 19.52 13.25 0.74
N SER A 114 20.18 14.15 0.01
CA SER A 114 21.49 13.92 -0.60
C SER A 114 22.39 15.13 -0.37
N ILE A 115 23.67 14.89 -0.11
CA ILE A 115 24.66 15.94 0.15
C ILE A 115 25.88 15.72 -0.75
N GLY A 116 26.16 16.69 -1.63
CA GLY A 116 27.31 16.66 -2.52
C GLY A 116 28.57 17.21 -1.85
N LEU A 117 29.55 16.34 -1.58
CA LEU A 117 30.78 16.70 -0.87
C LEU A 117 31.86 17.35 -1.77
N ARG A 118 31.82 17.17 -3.09
CA ARG A 118 32.80 17.73 -4.03
C ARG A 118 32.35 19.10 -4.56
N SER A 119 33.25 20.08 -4.59
CA SER A 119 33.01 21.34 -5.32
C SER A 119 32.89 21.05 -6.82
N GLY A 120 31.75 21.41 -7.42
CA GLY A 120 31.51 21.23 -8.86
C GLY A 120 30.82 19.93 -9.27
N ALA A 121 30.61 18.97 -8.36
CA ALA A 121 29.77 17.81 -8.65
C ALA A 121 28.29 18.18 -8.49
N MET A 122 27.60 18.43 -9.61
CA MET A 122 26.14 18.54 -9.60
C MET A 122 25.56 17.12 -9.70
N SER A 123 24.65 16.76 -8.79
CA SER A 123 23.86 15.53 -8.96
C SER A 123 22.83 15.80 -10.05
N THR A 124 22.88 15.03 -11.14
CA THR A 124 21.80 14.99 -12.12
C THR A 124 20.56 14.42 -11.44
N SER A 125 19.41 15.09 -11.65
CA SER A 125 18.07 14.71 -11.17
C SER A 125 17.94 13.22 -10.88
N ASN A 126 17.69 12.90 -9.61
CA ASN A 126 17.45 11.53 -9.16
C ASN A 126 16.26 10.95 -9.96
N ASN A 127 16.43 9.80 -10.61
CA ASN A 127 15.36 9.10 -11.34
C ASN A 127 14.29 8.49 -10.40
N ASN A 128 14.41 8.70 -9.09
CA ASN A 128 13.39 8.29 -8.13
C ASN A 128 12.12 9.11 -8.29
N VAL A 129 10.98 8.43 -8.14
CA VAL A 129 9.62 9.00 -8.10
C VAL A 129 9.50 9.90 -6.87
N GLY A 130 10.05 11.11 -6.95
CA GLY A 130 10.22 12.01 -5.80
C GLY A 130 11.39 12.98 -5.89
N GLY A 131 12.28 12.93 -6.88
CA GLY A 131 13.40 13.89 -6.97
C GLY A 131 12.98 15.36 -7.09
N ALA A 132 13.93 16.28 -6.82
CA ALA A 132 13.82 17.68 -7.20
C ALA A 132 13.63 17.79 -8.72
N ALA A 133 12.92 18.82 -9.17
CA ALA A 133 12.39 18.98 -10.52
C ALA A 133 13.26 18.43 -11.68
N PRO A 134 12.66 17.77 -12.70
CA PRO A 134 13.38 17.25 -13.86
C PRO A 134 14.23 18.33 -14.54
N GLY A 135 15.42 17.97 -15.01
CA GLY A 135 16.29 18.87 -15.77
C GLY A 135 17.07 19.90 -14.94
N LYS A 136 16.93 19.89 -13.60
CA LYS A 136 17.77 20.69 -12.70
C LYS A 136 18.83 19.83 -12.05
N SER A 137 20.05 20.36 -11.99
CA SER A 137 21.19 19.73 -11.32
C SER A 137 21.41 20.45 -10.01
N TYR A 138 21.50 19.71 -8.90
CA TYR A 138 21.67 20.28 -7.56
C TYR A 138 22.84 19.61 -6.85
N ARG A 139 23.53 20.36 -5.98
CA ARG A 139 24.65 19.81 -5.19
C ARG A 139 24.14 18.98 -4.02
N SER A 140 23.14 19.51 -3.30
CA SER A 140 22.47 18.84 -2.20
C SER A 140 20.96 19.04 -2.32
N TYR A 141 20.19 18.10 -1.78
CA TYR A 141 18.73 18.09 -1.82
C TYR A 141 18.17 17.52 -0.53
N GLY A 142 17.01 18.02 -0.11
CA GLY A 142 16.22 17.43 0.96
C GLY A 142 14.74 17.48 0.60
N GLN A 143 14.01 16.42 0.96
CA GLN A 143 12.57 16.30 0.79
C GLN A 143 11.95 15.61 1.99
N LEU A 144 10.80 16.14 2.41
CA LEU A 144 9.84 15.49 3.27
C LEU A 144 8.54 15.32 2.49
N GLU A 145 7.99 14.12 2.43
CA GLU A 145 6.70 13.82 1.77
C GLU A 145 5.75 13.14 2.76
N ALA A 146 4.48 13.55 2.70
CA ALA A 146 3.36 12.91 3.36
C ALA A 146 2.35 12.48 2.28
N GLU A 147 2.12 11.18 2.17
CA GLU A 147 1.18 10.57 1.24
C GLU A 147 -0.02 9.99 1.99
N TYR A 148 -1.22 10.28 1.51
CA TYR A 148 -2.46 9.66 1.92
C TYR A 148 -3.05 8.83 0.78
N ARG A 149 -3.25 7.53 1.01
CA ARG A 149 -3.85 6.60 0.05
C ARG A 149 -5.38 6.65 0.12
N ILE A 150 -6.01 6.72 -1.05
CA ILE A 150 -7.45 6.83 -1.26
C ILE A 150 -7.94 5.55 -1.95
N GLY A 151 -9.05 5.00 -1.46
CA GLY A 151 -9.74 3.86 -2.06
C GLY A 151 -9.65 2.59 -1.24
N ARG A 152 -10.38 1.56 -1.71
CA ARG A 152 -10.64 0.29 -0.99
C ARG A 152 -9.63 -0.82 -1.28
N ASN A 153 -8.73 -0.63 -2.25
CA ASN A 153 -7.90 -1.70 -2.81
C ASN A 153 -6.45 -1.57 -2.41
N MET A 154 -6.12 -2.00 -1.19
CA MET A 154 -4.79 -1.73 -0.65
C MET A 154 -3.70 -2.73 -1.02
N LEU A 155 -4.01 -3.94 -1.51
CA LEU A 155 -2.96 -4.94 -1.78
C LEU A 155 -3.20 -5.91 -2.95
N LEU A 156 -4.44 -6.16 -3.37
CA LEU A 156 -4.75 -7.25 -4.34
C LEU A 156 -5.26 -6.77 -5.70
N GLU A 157 -5.92 -5.62 -5.79
CA GLU A 157 -6.59 -5.18 -7.03
C GLU A 157 -5.85 -4.07 -7.79
N GLY A 158 -4.64 -3.72 -7.35
CA GLY A 158 -3.60 -3.07 -8.16
C GLY A 158 -3.83 -1.62 -8.60
N ASP A 159 -5.03 -1.07 -8.43
CA ASP A 159 -5.33 0.35 -8.60
C ASP A 159 -5.08 1.10 -7.29
N LEU A 160 -4.04 1.93 -7.26
CA LEU A 160 -3.69 2.77 -6.11
C LEU A 160 -3.82 4.24 -6.50
N LEU A 161 -4.67 4.96 -5.79
CA LEU A 161 -4.77 6.42 -5.87
C LEU A 161 -4.27 7.02 -4.55
N SER A 162 -3.41 8.02 -4.60
CA SER A 162 -2.96 8.74 -3.41
C SER A 162 -2.91 10.25 -3.67
N VAL A 163 -3.18 11.01 -2.61
CA VAL A 163 -2.85 12.44 -2.52
C VAL A 163 -1.55 12.54 -1.74
N TYR A 164 -0.62 13.35 -2.20
CA TYR A 164 0.59 13.60 -1.44
C TYR A 164 0.90 15.08 -1.38
N SER A 165 1.53 15.48 -0.28
CA SER A 165 2.10 16.80 -0.10
C SER A 165 3.56 16.64 0.29
N ARG A 166 4.42 17.48 -0.27
CA ARG A 166 5.85 17.44 -0.02
C ARG A 166 6.42 18.83 0.15
N VAL A 167 7.43 18.94 0.99
CA VAL A 167 8.30 20.11 1.06
C VAL A 167 9.68 19.66 0.66
N PHE A 168 10.28 20.36 -0.28
CA PHE A 168 11.62 20.05 -0.75
C PHE A 168 12.43 21.30 -0.95
N THR A 169 13.74 21.16 -0.83
CA THR A 169 14.68 22.27 -0.87
C THR A 169 15.97 21.78 -1.50
N ASP A 170 16.65 22.70 -2.17
CA ASP A 170 17.91 22.43 -2.85
C ASP A 170 18.90 23.57 -2.61
N THR A 171 20.11 23.40 -3.15
CA THR A 171 21.20 24.37 -3.05
C THR A 171 21.12 25.48 -4.10
N GLY A 172 20.21 25.39 -5.07
CA GLY A 172 20.19 26.18 -6.29
C GLY A 172 21.48 26.03 -7.11
N GLU A 173 21.80 27.05 -7.90
CA GLU A 173 23.06 27.18 -8.65
C GLU A 173 24.26 27.59 -7.75
N ASN A 174 24.00 27.89 -6.47
CA ASN A 174 25.02 28.34 -5.53
C ASN A 174 25.79 27.18 -4.90
N GLY A 175 27.09 27.36 -4.66
CA GLY A 175 28.00 26.34 -4.10
C GLY A 175 27.80 25.98 -2.61
N VAL A 176 26.64 26.28 -2.00
CA VAL A 176 26.36 26.02 -0.58
C VAL A 176 26.13 24.52 -0.35
N MET A 177 26.65 23.98 0.75
CA MET A 177 26.52 22.55 1.09
C MET A 177 25.12 22.17 1.56
N MET A 178 24.45 23.04 2.32
CA MET A 178 23.12 22.76 2.88
C MET A 178 22.01 23.14 1.90
N PRO A 179 21.01 22.26 1.66
CA PRO A 179 19.90 22.54 0.76
C PRO A 179 18.86 23.43 1.45
N VAL A 180 19.07 24.75 1.43
CA VAL A 180 18.20 25.73 2.13
C VAL A 180 17.70 26.85 1.22
N LYS A 181 18.05 26.82 -0.07
CA LYS A 181 17.94 28.01 -0.93
C LYS A 181 16.60 28.13 -1.62
N ASN A 182 16.07 27.04 -2.16
CA ASN A 182 14.82 27.03 -2.90
C ASN A 182 13.78 26.14 -2.23
N PRO A 183 13.26 26.52 -1.05
CA PRO A 183 12.18 25.77 -0.43
C PRO A 183 10.92 25.86 -1.31
N MET A 184 10.43 24.70 -1.72
CA MET A 184 9.22 24.52 -2.50
C MET A 184 8.27 23.59 -1.76
N SER A 185 6.99 23.87 -1.87
CA SER A 185 5.92 22.94 -1.50
C SER A 185 5.31 22.37 -2.77
N GLY A 186 5.06 21.06 -2.77
CA GLY A 186 4.36 20.35 -3.84
C GLY A 186 3.11 19.71 -3.27
N THR A 187 1.98 19.82 -3.94
CA THR A 187 0.80 19.00 -3.64
C THR A 187 0.32 18.34 -4.92
N GLY A 188 0.09 17.03 -4.86
CA GLY A 188 -0.19 16.25 -6.04
C GLY A 188 -1.05 15.03 -5.81
N LEU A 189 -1.45 14.45 -6.93
CA LEU A 189 -2.12 13.17 -7.03
C LEU A 189 -1.18 12.17 -7.68
N ARG A 190 -1.16 10.93 -7.18
CA ARG A 190 -0.40 9.82 -7.74
C ARG A 190 -1.35 8.65 -7.95
N TRP A 191 -1.33 8.09 -9.15
CA TRP A 191 -2.24 7.03 -9.58
C TRP A 191 -1.45 5.89 -10.21
N LYS A 192 -1.75 4.66 -9.80
CA LYS A 192 -1.21 3.43 -10.36
C LYS A 192 -2.36 2.64 -10.99
N PRO A 193 -2.66 2.81 -12.28
CA PRO A 193 -3.81 2.16 -12.91
C PRO A 193 -3.65 0.65 -13.15
N LEU A 194 -2.41 0.17 -13.29
CA LEU A 194 -2.12 -1.19 -13.73
C LEU A 194 -1.81 -2.11 -12.55
N ARG A 195 -2.38 -3.32 -12.60
CA ARG A 195 -2.22 -4.34 -11.55
C ARG A 195 -0.88 -5.03 -11.63
N ASP A 196 -0.62 -5.66 -12.77
CA ASP A 196 0.51 -6.56 -13.00
C ASP A 196 1.79 -5.83 -13.42
N GLN A 197 1.65 -4.55 -13.80
CA GLN A 197 2.75 -3.72 -14.23
C GLN A 197 2.89 -2.53 -13.29
N ILE A 198 4.13 -2.17 -12.97
CA ILE A 198 4.39 -0.98 -12.17
C ILE A 198 4.36 0.21 -13.12
N PHE A 199 3.22 0.89 -13.19
CA PHE A 199 3.03 2.12 -13.95
C PHE A 199 2.37 3.16 -13.07
N PHE A 200 3.00 4.32 -12.89
CA PHE A 200 2.49 5.43 -12.11
C PHE A 200 2.33 6.67 -12.97
N LEU A 201 1.23 7.38 -12.77
CA LEU A 201 0.98 8.73 -13.23
C LEU A 201 0.91 9.65 -12.02
N ALA A 202 1.49 10.84 -12.11
CA ALA A 202 1.36 11.83 -11.07
C ALA A 202 1.23 13.24 -11.65
N VAL A 203 0.42 14.06 -10.97
CA VAL A 203 0.24 15.48 -11.26
C VAL A 203 0.53 16.23 -9.98
N GLU A 204 1.39 17.23 -10.03
CA GLU A 204 1.82 17.99 -8.85
C GLU A 204 1.85 19.48 -9.14
N GLN A 205 1.19 20.27 -8.30
CA GLN A 205 1.36 21.71 -8.26
C GLN A 205 2.47 22.06 -7.28
N GLN A 206 3.48 22.77 -7.76
CA GLN A 206 4.59 23.29 -6.98
C GLN A 206 4.43 24.78 -6.74
N LEU A 207 4.67 25.18 -5.50
CA LEU A 207 4.58 26.56 -5.03
C LEU A 207 5.87 26.89 -4.26
N PRO A 208 6.57 27.96 -4.63
CA PRO A 208 7.71 28.44 -3.87
C PRO A 208 7.28 28.91 -2.49
N LEU A 209 8.06 28.59 -1.46
CA LEU A 209 7.82 29.06 -0.09
C LEU A 209 8.56 30.36 0.22
N ASN A 210 9.46 30.77 -0.66
CA ASN A 210 10.20 32.01 -0.64
C ASN A 210 9.56 33.03 -1.61
N GLY A 211 9.06 34.16 -1.06
CA GLY A 211 8.35 35.20 -1.83
C GLY A 211 9.21 36.03 -2.80
N GLN A 212 10.46 35.65 -3.05
CA GLN A 212 11.34 36.30 -4.02
C GLN A 212 11.62 35.31 -5.17
N ASN A 213 11.01 35.57 -6.32
CA ASN A 213 11.30 34.97 -7.64
C ASN A 213 10.87 33.52 -7.90
N GLY A 214 10.04 32.91 -7.07
CA GLY A 214 9.51 31.59 -7.40
C GLY A 214 8.28 31.67 -8.33
N ALA A 215 8.32 30.98 -9.46
CA ALA A 215 7.13 30.72 -10.27
C ALA A 215 6.43 29.46 -9.74
N SER A 216 5.10 29.48 -9.67
CA SER A 216 4.32 28.26 -9.49
C SER A 216 4.48 27.37 -10.72
N ASP A 217 4.77 26.10 -10.54
CA ASP A 217 4.96 25.15 -11.65
C ASP A 217 4.01 23.96 -11.50
N THR A 218 3.54 23.43 -12.62
CA THR A 218 2.69 22.23 -12.64
C THR A 218 3.47 21.12 -13.31
N MET A 219 3.78 20.07 -12.54
CA MET A 219 4.52 18.92 -13.06
C MET A 219 3.61 17.75 -13.33
N LEU A 220 3.79 17.16 -14.51
CA LEU A 220 3.23 15.87 -14.89
C LEU A 220 4.36 14.84 -14.92
N ARG A 221 4.14 13.68 -14.27
CA ARG A 221 5.11 12.58 -14.23
C ARG A 221 4.43 11.29 -14.65
N ALA A 222 5.11 10.52 -15.48
CA ALA A 222 4.77 9.14 -15.78
C ALA A 222 6.02 8.29 -15.56
N SER A 223 5.91 7.20 -14.80
CA SER A 223 7.03 6.30 -14.54
C SER A 223 6.56 4.85 -14.64
N ALA A 224 7.37 4.02 -15.30
CA ALA A 224 7.09 2.61 -15.46
C ALA A 224 8.31 1.77 -15.08
N SER A 225 8.11 0.60 -14.48
CA SER A 225 9.15 -0.39 -14.23
C SER A 225 8.76 -1.73 -14.83
N PHE A 226 9.60 -2.21 -15.74
CA PHE A 226 9.34 -3.41 -16.56
C PHE A 226 10.19 -4.62 -16.16
N PHE A 227 11.20 -4.41 -15.30
CA PHE A 227 12.19 -5.44 -14.93
C PHE A 227 12.17 -5.82 -13.44
N ASN A 228 11.06 -5.54 -12.74
CA ASN A 228 10.91 -5.96 -11.36
C ASN A 228 10.29 -7.36 -11.28
N GLY A 229 10.98 -8.35 -11.86
CA GLY A 229 10.69 -9.76 -11.63
C GLY A 229 11.17 -10.15 -10.23
N GLY A 230 10.52 -9.62 -9.19
CA GLY A 230 10.70 -10.09 -7.82
C GLY A 230 10.07 -11.47 -7.66
N LYS A 231 10.78 -12.50 -8.11
CA LYS A 231 10.70 -13.85 -7.57
C LYS A 231 11.87 -14.06 -6.63
#